data_AF-A0A6A6JR68-F1
#
_entry.id   AF-A0A6A6JR68-F1
#
_cell.length_a   1.000
_cell.length_b   1.000
_cell.length_c   1.000
_cell.angle_alpha   90.00
_cell.angle_beta   90.00
_cell.angle_gamma   90.00
#
_symmetry.space_group_name_H-M   'P 1'
#
loop_
_entity.id
_entity.type
_entity.pdbx_description
1 polymer ?
#
loop_
_entity_poly.entity_id
_entity_poly.type
_entity_poly.pdbx_seq_one_letter_code
_entity_poly.pdbx_strand_id
1 'polypeptide(L)'
;MTTIALDDLQPGTGTTLRRRADSRQQDANTDTSSVPTNRSDALSTAPPQDSPSFQPTNFYWISWHGLLPPYNIEVFDLTSDISTPFTGFTESFQNEVQRIRKDHTSTPFFTAHPDNRFCTRYGIRDSQGDIIAQWQHPWITTGKTVFSFPEGSPYCSHPVHLAHDNMLKNLLALRTESFSYNSAKFVWTIDSRWHAHRMSLYRVWGSGPGQKRIEVGRWAQKWGLRPEGILVVDEREVSGLVACLTLLALMKKKRHEGGGG
;
A
#
# COMPACT_ATOMS: atom_id res chain seq x y z
N MET A 1 41.77 -30.13 -11.96
CA MET A 1 41.45 -29.75 -13.35
C MET A 1 40.35 -30.69 -13.80
N THR A 2 39.12 -30.20 -13.87
CA THR A 2 37.92 -31.03 -14.04
C THR A 2 37.15 -30.47 -15.22
N THR A 3 37.13 -31.22 -16.31
CA THR A 3 36.43 -30.93 -17.57
C THR A 3 34.98 -31.41 -17.46
N ILE A 4 34.03 -30.52 -17.72
CA ILE A 4 32.60 -30.84 -17.82
C ILE A 4 32.19 -30.63 -19.28
N ALA A 5 31.67 -31.70 -19.90
CA ALA A 5 31.15 -31.71 -21.26
C ALA A 5 29.75 -31.06 -21.32
N LEU A 6 29.52 -30.27 -22.36
CA LEU A 6 28.19 -29.79 -22.77
C LEU A 6 27.48 -30.91 -23.54
N ASP A 7 26.24 -31.20 -23.14
CA ASP A 7 25.32 -32.05 -23.88
C ASP A 7 24.29 -31.18 -24.61
N ASP A 8 24.12 -31.47 -25.90
CA ASP A 8 23.21 -30.81 -26.85
C ASP A 8 21.74 -31.10 -26.53
N LEU A 9 20.90 -30.06 -26.49
CA LEU A 9 19.44 -30.17 -26.45
C LEU A 9 18.83 -29.71 -27.78
N GLN A 10 18.22 -30.67 -28.48
CA GLN A 10 17.44 -30.44 -29.70
C GLN A 10 16.08 -29.77 -29.42
N PRO A 11 15.55 -28.93 -30.33
CA PRO A 11 14.21 -28.37 -30.23
C PRO A 11 13.15 -29.30 -30.86
N GLY A 12 12.27 -29.85 -30.01
CA GLY A 12 11.08 -30.56 -30.44
C GLY A 12 9.95 -29.60 -30.82
N THR A 13 9.64 -29.52 -32.11
CA THR A 13 8.43 -28.88 -32.66
C THR A 13 7.21 -29.76 -32.44
N GLY A 14 6.16 -29.25 -31.80
CA GLY A 14 4.91 -29.97 -31.60
C GLY A 14 3.73 -29.03 -31.31
N THR A 15 3.21 -28.38 -32.35
CA THR A 15 1.99 -27.58 -32.29
C THR A 15 0.78 -28.49 -32.51
N THR A 16 -0.09 -28.65 -31.51
CA THR A 16 -1.38 -29.35 -31.69
C THR A 16 -2.54 -28.40 -31.41
N LEU A 17 -3.11 -27.85 -32.49
CA LEU A 17 -4.35 -27.08 -32.51
C LEU A 17 -5.54 -28.00 -32.20
N ARG A 18 -6.19 -27.77 -31.06
CA ARG A 18 -7.43 -28.48 -30.68
C ARG A 18 -8.64 -27.64 -31.09
N ARG A 19 -9.18 -27.98 -32.27
CA ARG A 19 -10.43 -27.46 -32.84
C ARG A 19 -11.61 -28.05 -32.04
N ARG A 20 -12.40 -27.21 -31.38
CA ARG A 20 -13.67 -27.64 -30.73
C ARG A 20 -14.80 -27.47 -31.73
N ALA A 21 -15.58 -28.54 -31.90
CA ALA A 21 -16.74 -28.60 -32.77
C ALA A 21 -17.94 -27.93 -32.12
N ASP A 22 -18.64 -27.12 -32.92
CA ASP A 22 -20.00 -26.65 -32.67
C ASP A 22 -20.99 -27.81 -32.87
N SER A 23 -21.85 -28.06 -31.88
CA SER A 23 -23.08 -28.81 -32.09
C SER A 23 -24.28 -28.01 -31.62
N ARG A 24 -25.14 -27.70 -32.59
CA ARG A 24 -26.56 -27.35 -32.48
C ARG A 24 -27.29 -28.05 -31.33
N GLN A 25 -28.20 -27.34 -30.67
CA GLN A 25 -29.58 -27.82 -30.54
C GLN A 25 -30.58 -26.68 -30.27
N GLN A 26 -31.63 -26.67 -31.10
CA GLN A 26 -32.89 -25.96 -30.92
C GLN A 26 -33.70 -26.61 -29.80
N ASP A 27 -34.58 -25.81 -29.18
CA ASP A 27 -35.97 -26.10 -28.77
C ASP A 27 -36.32 -25.12 -27.63
N ALA A 28 -37.23 -24.17 -27.80
CA ALA A 28 -38.69 -24.27 -27.87
C ALA A 28 -39.30 -23.70 -26.58
N ASN A 29 -40.13 -22.67 -26.74
CA ASN A 29 -41.22 -22.19 -25.89
C ASN A 29 -41.13 -22.41 -24.37
N THR A 30 -41.04 -21.31 -23.63
CA THR A 30 -41.68 -21.23 -22.31
C THR A 30 -42.24 -19.83 -22.10
N ASP A 31 -43.49 -19.82 -21.63
CA ASP A 31 -44.41 -18.71 -21.52
C ASP A 31 -43.90 -17.48 -20.78
N THR A 32 -44.22 -16.35 -21.38
CA THR A 32 -44.05 -14.99 -20.85
C THR A 32 -45.04 -14.76 -19.70
N SER A 33 -44.67 -15.15 -18.48
CA SER A 33 -45.35 -14.74 -17.25
C SER A 33 -44.76 -13.43 -16.76
N SER A 34 -45.53 -12.35 -16.89
CA SER A 34 -45.22 -10.98 -16.48
C SER A 34 -45.18 -10.85 -14.96
N VAL A 35 -44.00 -11.01 -14.37
CA VAL A 35 -43.74 -10.65 -12.97
C VAL A 35 -43.64 -9.12 -12.86
N PRO A 36 -44.45 -8.44 -12.03
CA PRO A 36 -44.28 -7.02 -11.77
C PRO A 36 -42.94 -6.83 -11.05
N THR A 37 -41.98 -6.26 -11.77
CA THR A 37 -40.67 -5.89 -11.24
C THR A 37 -40.88 -4.67 -10.33
N ASN A 38 -41.14 -4.92 -9.04
CA ASN A 38 -41.13 -3.88 -8.00
C ASN A 38 -39.69 -3.35 -7.87
N ARG A 39 -39.43 -2.30 -8.65
CA ARG A 39 -38.16 -1.62 -8.80
C ARG A 39 -38.25 -0.32 -8.00
N SER A 40 -38.04 -0.37 -6.68
CA SER A 40 -38.03 0.84 -5.83
C SER A 40 -37.24 0.65 -4.53
N ASP A 41 -36.02 0.12 -4.61
CA ASP A 41 -35.00 0.35 -3.56
C ASP A 41 -33.79 1.04 -4.19
N ALA A 42 -34.04 2.21 -4.77
CA ALA A 42 -32.97 3.18 -4.99
C ALA A 42 -32.62 3.74 -3.61
N LEU A 43 -31.75 3.04 -2.88
CA LEU A 43 -30.99 3.64 -1.79
C LEU A 43 -30.20 4.80 -2.39
N SER A 44 -30.82 5.98 -2.35
CA SER A 44 -30.18 7.25 -2.60
C SER A 44 -29.09 7.38 -1.56
N THR A 45 -27.90 6.93 -1.94
CA THR A 45 -26.68 7.06 -1.14
C THR A 45 -26.33 8.54 -1.24
N ALA A 46 -26.96 9.35 -0.39
CA ALA A 46 -26.64 10.76 -0.27
C ALA A 46 -25.11 10.87 -0.10
N PRO A 47 -24.46 11.79 -0.84
CA PRO A 47 -23.02 11.97 -0.72
C PRO A 47 -22.69 12.23 0.76
N PRO A 48 -21.69 11.54 1.32
CA PRO A 48 -21.37 11.68 2.73
C PRO A 48 -21.10 13.15 3.06
N GLN A 49 -21.79 13.62 4.12
CA GLN A 49 -21.66 14.95 4.71
C GLN A 49 -20.20 15.42 4.77
N ASP A 50 -20.00 16.69 4.39
CA ASP A 50 -18.77 17.46 4.34
C ASP A 50 -17.66 16.93 5.26
N SER A 51 -16.80 16.09 4.71
CA SER A 51 -15.59 15.69 5.40
C SER A 51 -14.67 16.91 5.48
N PRO A 52 -14.06 17.21 6.65
CA PRO A 52 -13.13 18.33 6.77
C PRO A 52 -12.04 18.23 5.71
N SER A 53 -11.58 19.39 5.23
CA SER A 53 -10.47 19.42 4.28
C SER A 53 -9.23 18.77 4.93
N PHE A 54 -8.57 17.89 4.19
CA PHE A 54 -7.34 17.25 4.64
C PHE A 54 -6.24 18.30 4.84
N GLN A 55 -5.70 18.36 6.07
CA GLN A 55 -4.66 19.30 6.47
C GLN A 55 -3.46 18.51 7.02
N PRO A 56 -2.51 18.09 6.16
CA PRO A 56 -1.32 17.39 6.64
C PRO A 56 -0.46 18.31 7.49
N THR A 57 0.20 17.72 8.48
CA THR A 57 1.16 18.42 9.35
C THR A 57 2.60 18.03 9.03
N ASN A 58 2.83 16.85 8.45
CA ASN A 58 4.16 16.31 8.22
C ASN A 58 4.31 15.70 6.83
N PHE A 59 5.56 15.66 6.37
CA PHE A 59 5.94 15.29 5.03
C PHE A 59 7.14 14.34 5.07
N TYR A 60 6.96 13.10 4.62
CA TYR A 60 8.01 12.08 4.65
C TYR A 60 8.37 11.65 3.24
N TRP A 61 9.65 11.74 2.90
CA TRP A 61 10.17 11.17 1.67
C TRP A 61 10.66 9.75 1.92
N ILE A 62 10.10 8.79 1.18
CA ILE A 62 10.52 7.39 1.25
C ILE A 62 11.46 7.12 0.08
N SER A 63 12.70 6.74 0.41
CA SER A 63 13.74 6.48 -0.57
C SER A 63 13.51 5.18 -1.33
N TRP A 64 14.16 5.10 -2.49
CA TRP A 64 14.13 3.91 -3.32
C TRP A 64 14.77 2.72 -2.61
N HIS A 65 14.09 1.58 -2.67
CA HIS A 65 14.62 0.29 -2.26
C HIS A 65 14.69 -0.63 -3.49
N GLY A 66 15.91 -1.07 -3.81
CA GLY A 66 16.17 -1.87 -5.01
C GLY A 66 15.53 -3.26 -5.00
N LEU A 67 15.76 -4.01 -6.08
CA LEU A 67 15.11 -5.29 -6.35
C LEU A 67 15.78 -6.48 -5.63
N LEU A 68 17.07 -6.36 -5.28
CA LEU A 68 17.91 -7.44 -4.74
C LEU A 68 18.38 -7.16 -3.28
N PRO A 69 18.02 -7.97 -2.29
CA PRO A 69 18.52 -7.81 -0.92
C PRO A 69 20.05 -7.79 -0.78
N PRO A 70 20.59 -7.18 0.30
CA PRO A 70 19.90 -6.38 1.31
C PRO A 70 19.95 -4.89 0.96
N TYR A 71 18.79 -4.23 0.87
CA TYR A 71 18.70 -2.77 0.81
C TYR A 71 18.01 -2.24 2.05
N ASN A 72 18.62 -1.22 2.63
CA ASN A 72 17.99 -0.38 3.64
C ASN A 72 16.93 0.48 2.98
N ILE A 73 15.85 0.76 3.71
CA ILE A 73 14.85 1.75 3.28
C ILE A 73 15.03 2.96 4.17
N GLU A 74 15.36 4.10 3.58
CA GLU A 74 15.55 5.35 4.32
C GLU A 74 14.29 6.19 4.17
N VAL A 75 13.85 6.77 5.29
CA VAL A 75 12.76 7.72 5.32
C VAL A 75 13.31 9.03 5.83
N PHE A 76 13.07 10.11 5.09
CA PHE A 76 13.49 11.46 5.43
C PHE A 76 12.29 12.29 5.83
N ASP A 77 12.41 13.05 6.91
CA ASP A 77 11.42 14.04 7.29
C ASP A 77 11.74 15.36 6.57
N LEU A 78 10.83 15.79 5.70
CA LEU A 78 10.94 17.03 4.93
C LEU A 78 10.10 18.17 5.53
N THR A 79 9.51 17.97 6.71
CA THR A 79 8.50 18.87 7.27
C THR A 79 9.03 20.27 7.51
N SER A 80 10.27 20.41 8.00
CA SER A 80 10.91 21.72 8.22
C SER A 80 11.27 22.45 6.93
N ASP A 81 11.42 21.72 5.82
CA ASP A 81 12.01 22.23 4.59
C ASP A 81 10.95 22.64 3.57
N ILE A 82 9.72 22.13 3.72
CA ILE A 82 8.59 22.43 2.85
C ILE A 82 7.90 23.70 3.35
N SER A 83 7.89 24.71 2.48
CA SER A 83 7.25 26.00 2.74
C SER A 83 5.91 26.14 2.03
N THR A 84 5.69 25.42 0.91
CA THR A 84 4.42 25.51 0.17
C THR A 84 3.31 24.76 0.92
N PRO A 85 2.17 25.42 1.20
CA PRO A 85 1.01 24.77 1.77
C PRO A 85 0.53 23.61 0.89
N PHE A 86 0.22 22.47 1.50
CA PHE A 86 -0.29 21.33 0.77
C PHE A 86 -1.73 21.57 0.30
N THR A 87 -1.91 21.77 -1.00
CA THR A 87 -3.22 21.85 -1.67
C THR A 87 -3.51 20.63 -2.55
N GLY A 88 -2.72 19.56 -2.36
CA GLY A 88 -2.67 18.39 -3.23
C GLY A 88 -1.29 18.22 -3.87
N PHE A 89 -1.12 17.14 -4.64
CA PHE A 89 0.12 16.90 -5.39
C PHE A 89 0.19 17.75 -6.67
N THR A 90 0.12 19.07 -6.51
CA THR A 90 0.28 20.04 -7.61
C THR A 90 1.71 20.00 -8.16
N GLU A 91 1.90 20.54 -9.36
CA GLU A 91 3.24 20.65 -9.95
C GLU A 91 4.18 21.51 -9.09
N SER A 92 3.68 22.62 -8.52
CA SER A 92 4.46 23.47 -7.62
C SER A 92 4.97 22.71 -6.39
N PHE A 93 4.11 21.94 -5.74
CA PHE A 93 4.48 21.12 -4.58
C PHE A 93 5.47 20.03 -4.97
N GLN A 94 5.24 19.33 -6.09
CA GLN A 94 6.17 18.30 -6.57
C GLN A 94 7.55 18.87 -6.91
N ASN A 95 7.61 20.06 -7.52
CA ASN A 95 8.86 20.74 -7.85
C ASN A 95 9.62 21.17 -6.58
N GLU A 96 8.91 21.64 -5.54
CA GLU A 96 9.54 21.96 -4.26
C GLU A 96 10.12 20.71 -3.58
N VAL A 97 9.35 19.62 -3.53
CA VAL A 97 9.85 18.34 -2.99
C VAL A 97 11.10 17.88 -3.76
N GLN A 98 11.10 18.00 -5.09
CA GLN A 98 12.27 17.65 -5.90
C GLN A 98 13.48 18.56 -5.64
N ARG A 99 13.26 19.86 -5.44
CA ARG A 99 14.30 20.81 -5.08
C ARG A 99 14.92 20.43 -3.74
N ILE A 100 14.10 20.29 -2.70
CA ILE A 100 14.53 19.91 -1.35
C ILE A 100 15.36 18.64 -1.43
N ARG A 101 14.87 17.58 -2.08
CA ARG A 101 15.61 16.33 -2.21
C ARG A 101 17.01 16.42 -2.82
N LYS A 102 17.25 17.38 -3.71
CA LYS A 102 18.58 17.58 -4.32
C LYS A 102 19.54 18.26 -3.36
N ASP A 103 19.01 19.15 -2.53
CA ASP A 103 19.77 19.98 -1.59
C ASP A 103 19.89 19.32 -0.19
N HIS A 104 18.99 18.37 0.11
CA HIS A 104 18.85 17.76 1.43
C HIS A 104 19.99 16.78 1.70
N THR A 105 20.93 17.21 2.53
CA THR A 105 22.03 16.40 3.08
C THR A 105 21.64 15.67 4.37
N SER A 106 20.36 15.67 4.71
CA SER A 106 19.91 15.33 6.05
C SER A 106 20.00 13.84 6.37
N THR A 107 20.25 13.60 7.64
CA THR A 107 20.17 12.28 8.24
C THR A 107 18.74 11.72 8.11
N PRO A 108 18.57 10.44 7.75
CA PRO A 108 17.24 9.82 7.71
C PRO A 108 16.52 9.97 9.06
N PHE A 109 15.21 10.25 9.01
CA PHE A 109 14.32 10.19 10.16
C PHE A 109 14.34 8.78 10.78
N PHE A 110 14.25 7.77 9.92
CA PHE A 110 14.59 6.40 10.30
C PHE A 110 15.08 5.60 9.09
N THR A 111 15.73 4.48 9.39
CA THR A 111 16.16 3.49 8.41
C THR A 111 15.60 2.11 8.77
N ALA A 112 14.93 1.46 7.82
CA ALA A 112 14.50 0.08 7.95
C ALA A 112 15.60 -0.86 7.42
N HIS A 113 16.24 -1.60 8.33
CA HIS A 113 17.31 -2.54 8.01
C HIS A 113 16.79 -3.97 7.96
N PRO A 114 17.04 -4.75 6.90
CA PRO A 114 16.65 -6.15 6.87
C PRO A 114 17.48 -6.97 7.87
N ASP A 115 16.84 -7.62 8.82
CA ASP A 115 17.49 -8.47 9.84
C ASP A 115 17.78 -9.88 9.33
N ASN A 116 17.21 -10.27 8.19
CA ASN A 116 17.43 -11.57 7.59
C ASN A 116 17.53 -11.52 6.06
N ARG A 117 18.14 -12.56 5.48
CA ARG A 117 18.37 -12.67 4.03
C ARG A 117 17.08 -12.70 3.20
N PHE A 118 15.98 -13.14 3.80
CA PHE A 118 14.67 -13.20 3.15
C PHE A 118 13.89 -11.88 3.27
N CYS A 119 14.44 -10.87 3.94
CA CYS A 119 13.80 -9.59 4.18
C CYS A 119 12.36 -9.73 4.74
N THR A 120 12.15 -10.68 5.65
CA THR A 120 10.87 -10.88 6.35
C THR A 120 10.86 -10.24 7.73
N ARG A 121 12.02 -9.79 8.21
CA ARG A 121 12.18 -9.02 9.44
C ARG A 121 13.03 -7.79 9.14
N TYR A 122 12.63 -6.66 9.72
CA TYR A 122 13.39 -5.43 9.65
C TYR A 122 13.50 -4.79 11.03
N GLY A 123 14.71 -4.39 11.39
CA GLY A 123 14.97 -3.49 12.50
C GLY A 123 14.83 -2.04 12.02
N ILE A 124 13.94 -1.28 12.65
CA ILE A 124 13.72 0.13 12.34
C ILE A 124 14.59 0.94 13.29
N ARG A 125 15.55 1.68 12.74
CA ARG A 125 16.53 2.45 13.50
C ARG A 125 16.37 3.94 13.27
N ASP A 126 16.52 4.74 14.31
CA ASP A 126 16.57 6.20 14.18
C ASP A 126 17.95 6.69 13.66
N SER A 127 18.14 8.00 13.64
CA SER A 127 19.39 8.65 13.24
C SER A 127 20.59 8.31 14.13
N GLN A 128 20.36 7.88 15.38
CA GLN A 128 21.42 7.48 16.33
C GLN A 128 21.75 5.99 16.22
N GLY A 129 20.93 5.22 15.48
CA GLY A 129 21.08 3.79 15.30
C GLY A 129 20.30 2.94 16.30
N ASP A 130 19.52 3.58 17.19
CA ASP A 130 18.71 2.90 18.19
C ASP A 130 17.47 2.27 17.56
N ILE A 131 17.08 1.08 18.03
CA ILE A 131 15.92 0.38 17.50
C ILE A 131 14.65 1.01 18.07
N ILE A 132 13.90 1.70 17.22
CA ILE A 132 12.64 2.38 17.58
C ILE A 132 11.39 1.57 17.24
N ALA A 133 11.52 0.59 16.35
CA ALA A 133 10.48 -0.38 16.02
C ALA A 133 11.07 -1.64 15.37
N GLN A 134 10.27 -2.70 15.30
CA GLN A 134 10.56 -3.91 14.55
C GLN A 134 9.40 -4.20 13.60
N TRP A 135 9.71 -4.54 12.37
CA TRP A 135 8.73 -4.92 11.36
C TRP A 135 8.91 -6.39 11.00
N GLN A 136 7.86 -7.19 11.22
CA GLN A 136 7.80 -8.59 10.85
C GLN A 136 6.72 -8.83 9.79
N HIS A 137 7.14 -9.26 8.60
CA HIS A 137 6.25 -9.70 7.54
C HIS A 137 6.02 -11.22 7.65
N PRO A 138 4.78 -11.71 7.43
CA PRO A 138 4.52 -13.13 7.37
C PRO A 138 5.27 -13.78 6.20
N TRP A 139 5.67 -15.03 6.36
CA TRP A 139 6.28 -15.80 5.27
C TRP A 139 5.28 -16.15 4.16
N ILE A 140 4.00 -16.27 4.53
CA ILE A 140 2.90 -16.60 3.62
C ILE A 140 2.08 -15.34 3.35
N THR A 141 1.59 -15.18 2.12
CA THR A 141 0.79 -14.04 1.64
C THR A 141 -0.49 -13.77 2.44
N THR A 142 -0.95 -14.74 3.22
CA THR A 142 -2.19 -14.68 4.02
C THR A 142 -1.99 -14.21 5.46
N GLY A 143 -0.76 -13.99 5.91
CA GLY A 143 -0.49 -13.57 7.29
C GLY A 143 -0.70 -12.07 7.53
N LYS A 144 -0.65 -11.68 8.80
CA LYS A 144 -0.67 -10.27 9.22
C LYS A 144 0.76 -9.76 9.34
N THR A 145 1.02 -8.57 8.82
CA THR A 145 2.27 -7.86 9.12
C THR A 145 2.16 -7.26 10.51
N VAL A 146 3.22 -7.42 11.32
CA VAL A 146 3.26 -6.93 12.70
C VAL A 146 4.38 -5.90 12.83
N PHE A 147 4.05 -4.77 13.43
CA PHE A 147 5.00 -3.76 13.88
C PHE A 147 5.02 -3.77 15.40
N SER A 148 6.18 -3.98 16.00
CA SER A 148 6.39 -3.96 17.44
C SER A 148 7.24 -2.76 17.82
N PHE A 149 6.98 -2.18 18.98
CA PHE A 149 7.66 -1.00 19.48
C PHE A 149 8.29 -1.30 20.86
N PRO A 150 9.44 -0.71 21.19
CA PRO A 150 10.01 -0.79 22.53
C PRO A 150 9.04 -0.26 23.60
N GLU A 151 9.19 -0.74 24.83
CA GLU A 151 8.44 -0.21 25.97
C GLU A 151 8.73 1.28 26.15
N GLY A 152 7.67 2.07 26.38
CA GLY A 152 7.80 3.53 26.50
C GLY A 152 8.07 4.27 25.18
N SER A 153 7.98 3.60 24.02
CA SER A 153 8.14 4.26 22.72
C SER A 153 7.17 5.43 22.56
N PRO A 154 7.63 6.60 22.09
CA PRO A 154 6.75 7.76 21.88
C PRO A 154 5.80 7.58 20.69
N TYR A 155 6.07 6.60 19.83
CA TYR A 155 5.32 6.39 18.59
C TYR A 155 4.10 5.48 18.77
N CYS A 156 4.22 4.44 19.58
CA CYS A 156 3.12 3.52 19.88
C CYS A 156 3.46 2.65 21.10
N SER A 157 2.49 2.43 21.99
CA SER A 157 2.66 1.58 23.18
C SER A 157 2.30 0.11 22.95
N HIS A 158 1.76 -0.22 21.78
CA HIS A 158 1.24 -1.56 21.48
C HIS A 158 1.65 -2.00 20.06
N PRO A 159 1.66 -3.31 19.77
CA PRO A 159 1.88 -3.77 18.41
C PRO A 159 0.80 -3.26 17.45
N VAL A 160 1.21 -2.90 16.24
CA VAL A 160 0.31 -2.52 15.15
C VAL A 160 0.24 -3.68 14.16
N HIS A 161 -0.97 -4.14 13.86
CA HIS A 161 -1.22 -5.22 12.92
C HIS A 161 -1.80 -4.67 11.62
N LEU A 162 -1.07 -4.83 10.53
CA LEU A 162 -1.57 -4.56 9.19
C LEU A 162 -2.15 -5.85 8.61
N ALA A 163 -3.44 -5.81 8.29
CA ALA A 163 -4.20 -6.95 7.81
C ALA A 163 -4.97 -6.60 6.53
N HIS A 164 -5.05 -7.60 5.65
CA HIS A 164 -5.87 -7.52 4.45
C HIS A 164 -7.33 -7.60 4.82
N ASP A 165 -8.09 -6.55 4.52
CA ASP A 165 -9.51 -6.51 4.81
C ASP A 165 -10.23 -7.29 3.70
N ASN A 166 -10.61 -8.54 4.01
CA ASN A 166 -11.42 -9.46 3.19
C ASN A 166 -10.72 -10.14 2.00
N MET A 167 -10.03 -11.25 2.28
CA MET A 167 -9.52 -12.21 1.30
C MET A 167 -10.61 -12.87 0.41
N LEU A 168 -11.90 -12.78 0.77
CA LEU A 168 -12.93 -13.66 0.21
C LEU A 168 -14.18 -12.99 -0.38
N LYS A 169 -14.34 -11.66 -0.34
CA LYS A 169 -15.66 -11.06 -0.63
C LYS A 169 -15.79 -10.09 -1.79
N ASN A 170 -14.74 -9.51 -2.38
CA ASN A 170 -14.91 -8.68 -3.59
C ASN A 170 -13.58 -8.41 -4.30
N LEU A 171 -13.55 -8.42 -5.64
CA LEU A 171 -12.40 -7.93 -6.44
C LEU A 171 -12.00 -6.48 -6.10
N LEU A 172 -12.93 -5.70 -5.53
CA LEU A 172 -12.69 -4.35 -5.05
C LEU A 172 -11.96 -4.29 -3.69
N ALA A 173 -12.05 -5.34 -2.86
CA ALA A 173 -11.40 -5.43 -1.55
C ALA A 173 -9.87 -5.67 -1.64
N LEU A 174 -9.38 -6.12 -2.81
CA LEU A 174 -7.94 -6.32 -3.08
C LEU A 174 -7.10 -5.01 -3.06
N ARG A 175 -7.76 -3.86 -2.87
CA ARG A 175 -7.16 -2.52 -2.92
C ARG A 175 -7.20 -1.78 -1.58
N THR A 176 -7.64 -2.47 -0.53
CA THR A 176 -7.69 -1.90 0.82
C THR A 176 -6.90 -2.76 1.80
N GLU A 177 -6.02 -2.12 2.56
CA GLU A 177 -5.39 -2.71 3.74
C GLU A 177 -5.82 -1.92 4.95
N SER A 178 -6.02 -2.58 6.07
CA SER A 178 -6.44 -1.92 7.31
C SER A 178 -5.52 -2.27 8.47
N PHE A 179 -5.42 -1.35 9.41
CA PHE A 179 -4.73 -1.57 10.68
C PHE A 179 -5.48 -0.86 11.80
N SER A 180 -5.20 -1.26 13.03
CA SER A 180 -5.70 -0.59 14.23
C SER A 180 -4.56 0.14 14.92
N TYR A 181 -4.80 1.39 15.29
CA TYR A 181 -3.86 2.23 16.03
C TYR A 181 -4.63 3.04 17.08
N ASN A 182 -4.24 2.95 18.35
CA ASN A 182 -4.92 3.60 19.48
C ASN A 182 -6.45 3.35 19.47
N SER A 183 -6.85 2.08 19.27
CA SER A 183 -8.26 1.64 19.18
C SER A 183 -9.07 2.23 18.04
N ALA A 184 -8.47 3.01 17.13
CA ALA A 184 -9.10 3.49 15.91
C ALA A 184 -8.70 2.62 14.71
N LYS A 185 -9.64 2.43 13.77
CA LYS A 185 -9.38 1.71 12.53
C LYS A 185 -8.87 2.69 11.48
N PHE A 186 -7.80 2.31 10.80
CA PHE A 186 -7.24 3.02 9.68
C PHE A 186 -7.26 2.15 8.43
N VAL A 187 -7.48 2.76 7.27
CA VAL A 187 -7.59 2.05 5.98
C VAL A 187 -6.79 2.77 4.91
N TRP A 188 -5.81 2.09 4.36
CA TRP A 188 -5.16 2.46 3.11
C TRP A 188 -6.06 2.09 1.94
N THR A 189 -6.31 3.04 1.05
CA THR A 189 -7.03 2.83 -0.21
C THR A 189 -6.14 3.21 -1.38
N ILE A 190 -6.04 2.33 -2.37
CA ILE A 190 -5.34 2.66 -3.63
C ILE A 190 -6.30 3.45 -4.52
N ASP A 191 -5.91 4.67 -4.90
CA ASP A 191 -6.82 5.61 -5.58
C ASP A 191 -7.09 5.23 -7.04
N SER A 192 -6.17 4.50 -7.67
CA SER A 192 -6.27 4.12 -9.08
C SER A 192 -6.51 2.62 -9.24
N ARG A 193 -7.30 2.27 -10.26
CA ARG A 193 -7.64 0.88 -10.59
C ARG A 193 -6.46 0.10 -11.15
N TRP A 194 -5.53 0.79 -11.83
CA TRP A 194 -4.49 0.17 -12.66
C TRP A 194 -3.09 0.35 -12.09
N HIS A 195 -2.86 1.47 -11.42
CA HIS A 195 -1.56 1.86 -10.89
C HIS A 195 -1.65 2.15 -9.41
N ALA A 196 -0.71 1.60 -8.63
CA ALA A 196 -0.58 1.83 -7.19
C ALA A 196 0.24 3.09 -6.86
N HIS A 197 0.30 4.06 -7.78
CA HIS A 197 1.14 5.25 -7.62
C HIS A 197 0.57 6.26 -6.61
N ARG A 198 -0.73 6.16 -6.29
CA ARG A 198 -1.40 7.03 -5.34
C ARG A 198 -2.25 6.24 -4.39
N MET A 199 -2.13 6.57 -3.11
CA MET A 199 -2.87 5.92 -2.05
C MET A 199 -3.31 6.96 -1.02
N SER A 200 -4.49 6.77 -0.47
CA SER A 200 -5.03 7.62 0.59
C SER A 200 -5.22 6.81 1.86
N LEU A 201 -4.83 7.37 2.99
CA LEU A 201 -5.01 6.80 4.32
C LEU A 201 -6.20 7.48 4.99
N TYR A 202 -7.14 6.68 5.45
CA TYR A 202 -8.33 7.14 6.14
C TYR A 202 -8.37 6.65 7.58
N ARG A 203 -8.76 7.53 8.51
CA ARG A 203 -9.27 7.12 9.82
C ARG A 203 -10.76 6.85 9.70
N VAL A 204 -11.22 5.73 10.26
CA VAL A 204 -12.57 5.20 10.07
C VAL A 204 -13.27 5.03 11.40
N TRP A 205 -14.54 5.47 11.48
CA TRP A 205 -15.42 5.29 12.63
C TRP A 205 -16.77 4.72 12.23
N GLY A 206 -17.43 4.08 13.18
CA GLY A 206 -18.70 3.42 12.97
C GLY A 206 -18.57 2.18 12.07
N SER A 207 -19.72 1.64 11.69
CA SER A 207 -19.82 0.46 10.83
C SER A 207 -21.08 0.54 9.96
N GLY A 208 -21.08 -0.19 8.85
CA GLY A 208 -22.23 -0.27 7.94
C GLY A 208 -22.62 1.09 7.34
N PRO A 209 -23.92 1.40 7.21
CA PRO A 209 -24.40 2.65 6.62
C PRO A 209 -23.99 3.92 7.37
N GLY A 210 -23.65 3.82 8.66
CA GLY A 210 -23.20 4.95 9.49
C GLY A 210 -21.69 5.16 9.51
N GLN A 211 -20.94 4.44 8.66
CA GLN A 211 -19.49 4.55 8.61
C GLN A 211 -19.06 5.94 8.15
N LYS A 212 -18.22 6.59 8.97
CA LYS A 212 -17.58 7.86 8.64
C LYS A 212 -16.09 7.63 8.42
N ARG A 213 -15.50 8.41 7.52
CA ARG A 213 -14.06 8.42 7.29
C ARG A 213 -13.56 9.84 7.15
N ILE A 214 -12.39 10.13 7.70
CA ILE A 214 -11.61 11.32 7.34
C ILE A 214 -10.32 10.87 6.73
N GLU A 215 -9.81 11.68 5.81
CA GLU A 215 -8.50 11.48 5.24
C GLU A 215 -7.43 12.03 6.19
N VAL A 216 -6.43 11.21 6.48
CA VAL A 216 -5.34 11.53 7.41
C VAL A 216 -3.96 11.38 6.79
N GLY A 217 -3.88 10.87 5.56
CA GLY A 217 -2.62 10.82 4.82
C GLY A 217 -2.82 10.55 3.34
N ARG A 218 -1.84 10.96 2.54
CA ARG A 218 -1.76 10.68 1.11
C ARG A 218 -0.35 10.29 0.72
N TRP A 219 -0.23 9.29 -0.11
CA TRP A 219 1.01 8.88 -0.74
C TRP A 219 0.97 9.16 -2.23
N ALA A 220 2.07 9.69 -2.76
CA ALA A 220 2.34 9.75 -4.18
C ALA A 220 3.73 9.21 -4.48
N GLN A 221 3.75 8.14 -5.27
CA GLN A 221 4.97 7.64 -5.90
C GLN A 221 5.42 8.63 -6.98
N LYS A 222 6.72 8.90 -7.02
CA LYS A 222 7.34 9.63 -8.12
C LYS A 222 7.19 8.84 -9.42
N TRP A 223 6.89 9.54 -10.49
CA TRP A 223 6.89 8.96 -11.84
C TRP A 223 8.27 8.39 -12.19
N GLY A 224 8.33 7.11 -12.52
CA GLY A 224 9.54 6.43 -12.95
C GLY A 224 9.59 4.95 -12.53
N LEU A 225 10.70 4.30 -12.87
CA LEU A 225 10.95 2.87 -12.58
C LEU A 225 11.29 2.60 -11.10
N ARG A 226 11.45 3.64 -10.28
CA ARG A 226 11.88 3.53 -8.89
C ARG A 226 10.70 3.82 -7.97
N PRO A 227 10.32 2.88 -7.08
CA PRO A 227 9.33 3.13 -6.04
C PRO A 227 9.92 4.00 -4.93
N GLU A 228 10.06 5.28 -5.24
CA GLU A 228 10.32 6.37 -4.31
C GLU A 228 9.15 7.35 -4.37
N GLY A 229 8.93 8.13 -3.32
CA GLY A 229 7.80 9.04 -3.29
C GLY A 229 7.64 9.80 -1.99
N ILE A 230 6.56 10.56 -1.91
CA ILE A 230 6.23 11.43 -0.78
C ILE A 230 4.96 10.94 -0.09
N LEU A 231 5.05 10.78 1.22
CA LEU A 231 3.92 10.60 2.12
C LEU A 231 3.65 11.93 2.81
N VAL A 232 2.41 12.39 2.75
CA VAL A 232 1.92 13.51 3.56
C VAL A 232 0.94 12.97 4.59
N VAL A 233 1.03 13.41 5.83
CA VAL A 233 0.25 12.84 6.93
C VAL A 233 -0.15 13.92 7.93
N ASP A 234 -1.32 13.75 8.54
CA ASP A 234 -1.74 14.49 9.71
C ASP A 234 -1.31 13.72 10.98
N GLU A 235 -0.19 14.13 11.58
CA GLU A 235 0.35 13.50 12.79
C GLU A 235 -0.49 13.71 14.04
N ARG A 236 -1.48 14.61 14.00
CA ARG A 236 -2.48 14.74 15.07
C ARG A 236 -3.38 13.49 15.14
N GLU A 237 -3.50 12.77 14.03
CA GLU A 237 -4.39 11.62 13.87
C GLU A 237 -3.65 10.28 13.92
N VAL A 238 -2.46 10.19 13.31
CA VAL A 238 -1.64 8.97 13.28
C VAL A 238 -0.15 9.31 13.28
N SER A 239 0.65 8.61 14.09
CA SER A 239 2.11 8.81 14.11
C SER A 239 2.71 8.64 12.70
N GLY A 240 3.57 9.56 12.29
CA GLY A 240 4.27 9.51 11.00
C GLY A 240 5.11 8.25 10.83
N LEU A 241 5.72 7.74 11.91
CA LEU A 241 6.42 6.45 11.90
C LEU A 241 5.45 5.31 11.55
N VAL A 242 4.29 5.23 12.21
CA VAL A 242 3.29 4.18 11.96
C VAL A 242 2.73 4.28 10.53
N ALA A 243 2.44 5.49 10.06
CA ALA A 243 1.98 5.72 8.69
C ALA A 243 3.03 5.28 7.65
N CYS A 244 4.30 5.63 7.86
CA CYS A 244 5.40 5.18 7.00
C CYS A 244 5.55 3.66 7.00
N LEU A 245 5.60 3.02 8.18
CA LEU A 245 5.80 1.57 8.29
C LEU A 245 4.66 0.78 7.64
N THR A 246 3.41 1.16 7.88
CA THR A 246 2.25 0.50 7.25
C THR A 246 2.25 0.66 5.73
N LEU A 247 2.66 1.83 5.23
CA LEU A 247 2.83 2.07 3.80
C LEU A 247 3.98 1.24 3.20
N LEU A 248 5.13 1.14 3.87
CA LEU A 248 6.25 0.31 3.44
C LEU A 248 5.84 -1.16 3.30
N ALA A 249 5.10 -1.68 4.26
CA ALA A 249 4.60 -3.05 4.20
C ALA A 249 3.61 -3.27 3.06
N LEU A 250 2.69 -2.32 2.85
CA LEU A 250 1.75 -2.32 1.72
C LEU A 250 2.50 -2.34 0.37
N MET A 251 3.51 -1.48 0.20
CA MET A 251 4.32 -1.43 -1.02
C MET A 251 5.11 -2.72 -1.26
N LYS A 252 5.73 -3.28 -0.22
CA LYS A 252 6.45 -4.55 -0.30
C LYS A 252 5.51 -5.68 -0.73
N LYS A 253 4.33 -5.79 -0.12
CA LYS A 253 3.30 -6.78 -0.47
C LYS A 253 2.90 -6.66 -1.94
N LYS A 254 2.59 -5.45 -2.41
CA LYS A 254 2.18 -5.22 -3.81
C LYS A 254 3.27 -5.59 -4.82
N ARG A 255 4.55 -5.38 -4.48
CA ARG A 255 5.67 -5.82 -5.31
C ARG A 255 5.68 -7.34 -5.49
N HIS A 256 5.38 -8.10 -4.44
CA HIS A 256 5.30 -9.57 -4.51
C HIS A 256 4.09 -10.06 -5.32
N GLU A 257 2.95 -9.36 -5.26
CA GLU A 257 1.75 -9.70 -6.04
C GLU A 257 1.87 -9.37 -7.53
N GLY A 258 2.56 -8.27 -7.87
CA GLY A 258 2.70 -7.77 -9.25
C GLY A 258 3.82 -8.43 -10.08
N GLY A 259 4.70 -9.22 -9.47
CA GLY A 259 5.83 -9.89 -10.14
C GLY A 259 5.47 -11.08 -11.03
N GLY A 260 4.19 -11.30 -11.33
CA GLY A 260 3.69 -12.36 -12.21
C GLY A 260 3.05 -11.84 -13.51
N GLY A 261 3.42 -10.63 -13.94
CA GLY A 261 3.01 -10.05 -15.23
C GLY A 261 4.02 -10.30 -16.32
#